data_AF-A0A5K8ABC7-F1
#
_entry.id   AF-A0A5K8ABC7-F1
#
_cell.length_a   1.000
_cell.length_b   1.000
_cell.length_c   1.000
_cell.angle_alpha   90.00
_cell.angle_beta   90.00
_cell.angle_gamma   90.00
#
_symmetry.space_group_name_H-M   'P 1'
#
loop_
_entity.id
_entity.type
_entity.pdbx_description
1 polymer ?
#
loop_
_entity_poly.entity_id
_entity_poly.type
_entity_poly.pdbx_seq_one_letter_code
_entity_poly.pdbx_strand_id
1 'polypeptide(L)'
;MIVRQQGGLTEFIPSPREKRDGVIRDNALELMANLDARLQRIEMELDLPSEEAAAFTEIMKRIQQEETETRRINRKLLDSGVSHTERI
;
A
#
# COMPACT_ATOMS: atom_id res chain seq x y z
N MET A 1 -7.98 -14.90 13.03
CA MET A 1 -8.52 -15.80 14.08
C MET A 1 -8.26 -15.18 15.45
N ILE A 2 -9.26 -15.11 16.31
CA ILE A 2 -9.10 -14.56 17.66
C ILE A 2 -8.75 -15.69 18.62
N VAL A 3 -7.57 -15.64 19.25
CA VAL A 3 -7.14 -16.66 20.21
C VAL A 3 -7.07 -16.03 21.60
N ARG A 4 -7.72 -16.66 22.58
CA ARG A 4 -7.61 -16.28 23.99
C ARG A 4 -6.38 -16.94 24.58
N GLN A 5 -5.39 -16.16 25.00
CA GLN A 5 -4.29 -16.70 25.81
C GLN A 5 -4.75 -16.87 27.27
N GLN A 6 -4.20 -17.86 27.98
CA GLN A 6 -4.41 -18.04 29.42
C GLN A 6 -3.84 -16.82 30.15
N GLY A 7 -4.68 -15.84 30.43
CA GLY A 7 -4.28 -14.51 30.93
C GLY A 7 -5.27 -13.39 30.59
N GLY A 8 -6.29 -13.66 29.77
CA GLY A 8 -7.34 -12.69 29.45
C GLY A 8 -7.00 -11.75 28.29
N LEU A 9 -5.76 -11.77 27.79
CA LEU A 9 -5.40 -11.11 26.53
C LEU A 9 -5.96 -11.91 25.34
N THR A 10 -6.69 -11.19 24.51
CA THR A 10 -7.25 -11.69 23.27
C THR A 10 -6.38 -11.15 22.14
N GLU A 11 -5.57 -12.01 21.51
CA GLU A 11 -4.70 -11.61 20.40
C GLU A 11 -5.35 -11.99 19.06
N PHE A 12 -5.35 -11.03 18.13
CA PHE A 12 -5.71 -11.32 16.75
C PHE A 12 -4.50 -11.95 16.05
N ILE A 13 -4.64 -13.21 15.66
CA ILE A 13 -3.63 -13.91 14.85
C ILE A 13 -4.19 -13.98 13.42
N PRO A 14 -3.59 -13.25 12.45
CA PRO A 14 -3.99 -13.37 11.06
C PRO A 14 -3.71 -14.80 10.58
N SER A 15 -4.67 -15.37 9.86
CA SER A 15 -4.48 -16.61 9.14
C SER A 15 -3.35 -16.46 8.11
N PRO A 16 -2.73 -17.57 7.67
CA PRO A 16 -1.73 -17.53 6.61
C PRO A 16 -2.21 -16.82 5.32
N ARG A 17 -3.51 -16.88 5.03
CA ARG A 17 -4.13 -16.16 3.90
C ARG A 17 -4.17 -14.65 4.17
N GLU A 18 -4.71 -14.23 5.31
CA GLU A 18 -4.77 -12.81 5.68
C GLU A 18 -3.38 -12.18 5.74
N LYS A 19 -2.38 -12.92 6.25
CA LYS A 19 -0.99 -12.46 6.25
C LYS A 19 -0.44 -12.27 4.83
N ARG A 20 -0.74 -13.20 3.91
CA ARG A 20 -0.31 -13.11 2.51
C ARG A 20 -0.98 -11.94 1.79
N ASP A 21 -2.28 -11.77 1.99
CA ASP A 21 -3.05 -10.68 1.40
C ASP A 21 -2.54 -9.32 1.91
N GLY A 22 -2.16 -9.24 3.20
CA GLY A 22 -1.48 -8.08 3.77
C GLY A 22 -0.15 -7.77 3.08
N VAL A 23 0.72 -8.78 2.95
CA VAL A 23 2.02 -8.60 2.24
C VAL A 23 1.83 -8.10 0.81
N ILE A 24 0.87 -8.65 0.07
CA ILE A 24 0.60 -8.21 -1.31
C ILE A 24 0.12 -6.76 -1.31
N ARG A 25 -0.82 -6.41 -0.42
CA ARG A 25 -1.35 -5.04 -0.30
C ARG A 25 -0.24 -4.05 0.01
N ASP A 26 0.63 -4.37 0.96
CA ASP A 26 1.70 -3.49 1.42
C ASP A 26 2.74 -3.19 0.32
N ASN A 27 2.88 -4.10 -0.66
CA ASN A 27 3.89 -4.00 -1.72
C ASN A 27 3.28 -3.75 -3.11
N ALA A 28 1.96 -3.63 -3.25
CA ALA A 28 1.29 -3.58 -4.55
C ALA A 28 1.78 -2.39 -5.41
N LEU A 29 1.93 -1.21 -4.82
CA LEU A 29 2.41 -0.02 -5.52
C LEU A 29 3.86 -0.18 -5.99
N GLU A 30 4.73 -0.76 -5.17
CA GLU A 30 6.13 -1.00 -5.52
C GLU A 30 6.26 -2.04 -6.65
N LEU A 31 5.42 -3.07 -6.63
CA LEU A 31 5.34 -4.07 -7.70
C LEU A 31 4.89 -3.42 -9.02
N MET A 32 3.88 -2.56 -8.98
CA MET A 32 3.40 -1.82 -10.15
C MET A 32 4.46 -0.86 -10.71
N ALA A 33 5.16 -0.13 -9.85
CA ALA A 33 6.26 0.74 -10.26
C ALA A 33 7.42 -0.07 -10.89
N ASN A 34 7.72 -1.26 -10.36
CA ASN A 34 8.74 -2.12 -10.95
C ASN A 34 8.33 -2.63 -12.34
N LEU A 35 7.05 -2.96 -12.52
CA LEU A 35 6.50 -3.40 -13.80
C LEU A 35 6.60 -2.29 -14.86
N ASP A 36 6.15 -1.09 -14.52
CA ASP A 36 6.24 0.08 -15.41
C ASP A 36 7.69 0.37 -15.84
N ALA A 37 8.64 0.39 -14.89
CA ALA A 37 10.05 0.58 -15.20
C ALA A 37 10.64 -0.50 -16.13
N ARG A 38 10.10 -1.73 -16.10
CA ARG A 38 10.51 -2.80 -17.03
C ARG A 38 9.87 -2.65 -18.39
N LEU A 39 8.59 -2.27 -18.44
CA LEU A 39 7.86 -2.02 -19.68
C LEU A 39 8.49 -0.86 -20.45
N GLN A 40 8.79 0.26 -19.78
CA GLN A 40 9.48 1.40 -20.39
C GLN A 40 10.80 1.01 -21.07
N ARG A 41 11.58 0.11 -20.46
CA ARG A 41 12.82 -0.39 -21.06
C ARG A 41 12.58 -1.20 -22.33
N ILE A 42 11.53 -2.03 -22.32
CA ILE A 42 11.14 -2.84 -23.49
C ILE A 42 10.61 -1.93 -24.61
N GLU A 43 9.75 -0.97 -24.27
CA GLU A 43 9.19 -0.01 -25.20
C GLU A 43 10.27 0.85 -25.86
N MET A 44 11.25 1.32 -25.09
CA MET A 44 12.39 2.07 -25.61
C MET A 44 13.25 1.24 -26.57
N GLU A 45 13.50 -0.03 -26.27
CA GLU A 45 14.27 -0.92 -27.15
C GLU A 45 13.53 -1.25 -28.46
N LEU A 46 12.19 -1.25 -28.41
CA LEU A 46 11.32 -1.53 -29.55
C LEU A 46 10.84 -0.26 -30.29
N ASP A 47 11.32 0.93 -29.91
CA ASP A 47 10.91 2.23 -30.45
C ASP A 47 9.38 2.44 -30.41
N LEU A 48 8.75 1.99 -29.32
CA LEU A 48 7.31 2.14 -29.10
C LEU A 48 6.96 3.51 -28.49
N PRO A 49 5.74 4.03 -28.75
CA PRO A 49 5.30 5.29 -28.16
C PRO A 49 5.27 5.26 -26.63
N SER A 50 5.86 6.27 -25.99
CA SER A 50 5.97 6.35 -24.52
C SER A 50 4.80 7.08 -23.83
N GLU A 51 3.76 7.46 -24.59
CA GLU A 51 2.64 8.28 -24.09
C GLU A 51 1.85 7.57 -22.99
N GLU A 52 1.57 6.29 -23.16
CA GLU A 52 0.84 5.47 -22.16
C GLU A 52 1.69 5.24 -20.89
N ALA A 53 3.00 5.01 -21.04
CA ALA A 53 3.92 4.90 -19.91
C ALA A 53 4.02 6.21 -19.10
N ALA A 54 3.98 7.35 -19.80
CA ALA A 54 3.96 8.67 -19.15
C ALA A 54 2.64 8.88 -18.37
N ALA A 55 1.50 8.49 -18.93
CA ALA A 55 0.21 8.56 -18.24
C ALA A 55 0.19 7.71 -16.96
N PHE A 56 0.75 6.50 -17.02
CA PHE A 56 0.88 5.63 -15.85
C PHE A 56 1.76 6.25 -14.77
N THR A 57 2.90 6.83 -15.15
CA THR A 57 3.84 7.51 -14.23
C THR A 57 3.15 8.64 -13.46
N GLU A 58 2.32 9.45 -14.13
CA GLU A 58 1.60 10.54 -13.48
C GLU A 58 0.52 10.04 -12.50
N ILE A 59 -0.17 8.94 -12.83
CA ILE A 59 -1.12 8.30 -11.91
C ILE A 59 -0.39 7.81 -10.65
N MET A 60 0.73 7.10 -10.80
CA MET A 60 1.53 6.60 -9.66
C MET A 60 2.02 7.73 -8.76
N LYS A 61 2.47 8.84 -9.37
CA LYS A 61 2.90 10.04 -8.65
C LYS A 61 1.76 10.65 -7.83
N ARG A 62 0.56 10.75 -8.41
CA ARG A 62 -0.62 11.23 -7.71
C ARG A 62 -0.99 10.33 -6.52
N ILE A 63 -1.00 9.02 -6.70
CA ILE A 63 -1.27 8.05 -5.61
C ILE A 63 -0.26 8.24 -4.47
N GLN A 64 1.04 8.35 -4.80
CA GLN A 64 2.08 8.54 -3.79
C GLN A 64 1.91 9.84 -3.00
N GLN A 65 1.48 10.92 -3.66
CA GLN A 65 1.17 12.19 -2.99
C GLN A 65 -0.03 12.07 -2.06
N GLU A 66 -1.11 11.44 -2.53
CA GLU A 66 -2.31 11.19 -1.73
C GLU A 66 -1.97 10.32 -0.50
N GLU A 67 -1.21 9.24 -0.65
CA GLU A 67 -0.75 8.41 0.48
C GLU A 67 0.09 9.20 1.48
N THR A 68 1.02 10.02 0.99
CA THR A 68 1.89 10.83 1.85
C THR A 68 1.07 11.81 2.67
N GLU A 69 0.08 12.44 2.05
CA GLU A 69 -0.83 13.37 2.71
C GLU A 69 -1.72 12.66 3.74
N THR A 70 -2.31 11.51 3.39
CA THR A 70 -3.08 10.69 4.33
C THR A 70 -2.25 10.27 5.52
N ARG A 71 -1.01 9.80 5.32
CA ARG A 71 -0.09 9.44 6.42
C ARG A 71 0.22 10.64 7.31
N ARG A 72 0.39 11.82 6.73
CA ARG A 72 0.62 13.07 7.47
C ARG A 72 -0.59 13.46 8.31
N ILE A 73 -1.79 13.40 7.74
CA ILE A 73 -3.05 13.69 8.45
C ILE A 73 -3.24 12.70 9.60
N ASN A 74 -3.09 11.39 9.34
CA ASN A 74 -3.22 10.36 10.37
C ASN A 74 -2.23 10.57 11.52
N ARG A 75 -0.98 10.93 11.22
CA ARG A 75 0.01 11.24 12.27
C ARG A 75 -0.43 12.43 13.12
N LYS A 76 -0.89 13.52 12.50
CA LYS A 76 -1.41 14.70 13.22
C LYS A 76 -2.60 14.37 14.11
N LEU A 77 -3.51 13.51 13.65
CA LEU A 77 -4.66 13.07 14.42
C LEU A 77 -4.24 12.25 15.65
N LEU A 78 -3.30 11.31 15.47
CA LEU A 78 -2.71 10.55 16.58
C LEU A 78 -2.01 11.44 17.59
N ASP A 79 -1.19 12.40 17.13
CA ASP A 79 -0.50 13.37 17.98
C ASP A 79 -1.49 14.27 18.76
N SER A 80 -2.69 14.49 18.22
CA SER A 80 -3.77 15.25 18.85
C SER A 80 -4.64 14.41 19.80
N GLY A 81 -4.26 13.15 20.06
CA GLY A 81 -4.99 12.24 20.95
C GLY A 81 -6.25 11.62 20.35
N VAL A 82 -6.50 11.78 19.04
CA VAL A 82 -7.61 11.13 18.35
C VAL A 82 -7.22 9.68 18.06
N SER A 83 -7.65 8.77 18.93
CA SER A 83 -7.58 7.33 18.68
C SER A 83 -8.81 6.89 17.90
N HIS A 84 -8.63 6.37 16.68
CA HIS A 84 -9.69 5.63 15.98
C HIS A 84 -9.93 4.30 16.70
N THR A 85 -10.67 4.33 17.81
CA THR A 85 -11.38 3.13 18.28
C THR A 85 -12.61 2.94 17.42
N GLU A 86 -12.43 2.51 16.17
CA GLU A 86 -13.52 1.83 15.47
C GLU A 86 -13.70 0.47 16.15
N ARG A 87 -14.68 0.43 17.06
CA ARG A 87 -15.28 -0.84 17.51
C ARG A 87 -15.96 -1.45 16.29
N ILE A 88 -15.34 -2.49 15.73
CA ILE A 88 -16.03 -3.53 14.97
C ILE A 88 -16.64 -4.51 15.97
#